data_AF-A0A7G3ZI80-F1
#
_entry.id   AF-A0A7G3ZI80-F1
#
_cell.length_a   1.000
_cell.length_b   1.000
_cell.length_c   1.000
_cell.angle_alpha   90.00
_cell.angle_beta   90.00
_cell.angle_gamma   90.00
#
_symmetry.space_group_name_H-M   'P 1'
#
loop_
_entity.id
_entity.type
_entity.pdbx_description
1 polymer ?
#
loop_
_entity_poly.entity_id
_entity_poly.type
_entity_poly.pdbx_seq_one_letter_code
_entity_poly.pdbx_strand_id
1 'polypeptide(L)'
;MVVMLIHRIGPRVSIRECLAGNSLGTSISKRKISVFQGVSETLIHIHSASSLPWVVLIPLGTILLRTVTTLPLSVWQRKRIVKQQELRKLVQAIPPVTKLRLAASTASRSENSITSSGSATGELPNGGSTARSRTLTPEQITLLAVKETRKRQKRLFAKYNVQMWKNAVLPLVQMPLWVTLSMGIRSLTEKRLLETNTGQLLNSIVPPTLDLSLPLEPLPMLVPLILGSLALINVEYNGKALSSTRASNAGIVLATDEHSRAAQGMASILNISRFGCIFMMGISSQAPLLLSLYWISSQLYSFTQNLILNWLWPYER
;
A
#
# COMPACT_ATOMS: atom_id res chain seq x y z
N MET A 1 -15.20 55.36 38.94
CA MET A 1 -15.91 55.75 37.70
C MET A 1 -17.19 54.89 37.60
N VAL A 2 -18.16 55.21 38.46
CA VAL A 2 -19.58 55.56 38.13
C VAL A 2 -20.40 54.31 37.75
N VAL A 3 -21.10 53.60 38.66
CA VAL A 3 -22.31 53.90 39.48
C VAL A 3 -23.63 53.42 38.82
N MET A 4 -24.40 52.61 39.59
CA MET A 4 -25.88 52.42 39.65
C MET A 4 -26.65 52.02 38.37
N LEU A 5 -27.43 50.93 38.32
CA LEU A 5 -28.71 50.63 39.02
C LEU A 5 -29.78 51.72 38.86
N ILE A 6 -30.84 51.50 38.06
CA ILE A 6 -32.25 51.89 38.32
C ILE A 6 -33.20 51.21 37.29
N HIS A 7 -33.99 50.29 37.83
CA HIS A 7 -35.43 50.02 37.65
C HIS A 7 -36.27 50.85 36.63
N ARG A 8 -37.06 50.18 35.76
CA ARG A 8 -38.56 50.22 35.73
C ARG A 8 -39.21 49.57 34.49
N ILE A 9 -40.13 48.63 34.78
CA ILE A 9 -41.49 48.41 34.20
C ILE A 9 -41.63 47.70 32.83
N GLY A 10 -42.42 46.62 32.82
CA GLY A 10 -42.76 45.74 31.69
C GLY A 10 -43.78 46.31 30.68
N PRO A 11 -44.53 45.48 29.89
CA PRO A 11 -44.97 44.13 30.17
C PRO A 11 -44.47 43.04 29.20
N ARG A 12 -44.58 41.79 29.67
CA ARG A 12 -44.31 40.55 28.94
C ARG A 12 -45.26 40.42 27.73
N VAL A 13 -44.71 40.45 26.52
CA VAL A 13 -45.38 39.91 25.34
C VAL A 13 -44.92 38.47 25.17
N SER A 14 -45.88 37.56 25.29
CA SER A 14 -45.73 36.13 25.06
C SER A 14 -45.33 35.87 23.60
N ILE A 15 -44.06 35.58 23.35
CA ILE A 15 -43.59 34.98 22.08
C ILE A 15 -43.41 33.49 22.34
N ARG A 16 -44.53 32.81 22.60
CA ARG A 16 -44.62 31.35 22.63
C ARG A 16 -45.75 30.91 21.71
N GLU A 17 -45.67 31.29 20.44
CA GLU A 17 -46.49 30.73 19.35
C GLU A 17 -46.04 31.43 18.06
N CYS A 18 -45.29 30.71 17.20
CA CYS A 18 -44.98 30.96 15.78
C CYS A 18 -43.60 30.47 15.31
N LEU A 19 -43.02 29.45 15.96
CA LEU A 19 -42.00 28.61 15.33
C LEU A 19 -42.39 27.14 15.49
N ALA A 20 -43.58 26.79 14.98
CA ALA A 20 -43.82 25.46 14.43
C ALA A 20 -43.02 25.35 13.12
N GLY A 21 -41.68 25.37 13.25
CA GLY A 21 -40.79 25.00 12.18
C GLY A 21 -40.95 23.51 11.97
N ASN A 22 -41.58 23.13 10.87
CA ASN A 22 -41.59 21.77 10.34
C ASN A 22 -40.20 21.16 10.52
N SER A 23 -40.05 20.25 11.47
CA SER A 23 -38.93 19.34 11.51
C SER A 23 -39.11 18.38 10.34
N LEU A 24 -38.61 18.78 9.17
CA LEU A 24 -38.22 17.82 8.15
C LEU A 24 -37.08 16.99 8.76
N GLY A 25 -37.46 15.98 9.55
CA GLY A 25 -36.61 14.84 9.82
C GLY A 25 -36.42 14.12 8.50
N THR A 26 -35.45 14.55 7.71
CA THR A 26 -34.88 13.72 6.65
C THR A 26 -34.30 12.49 7.33
N SER A 27 -35.10 11.43 7.42
CA SER A 27 -34.61 10.10 7.72
C SER A 27 -33.64 9.73 6.61
N ILE A 28 -32.34 9.97 6.85
CA ILE A 28 -31.28 9.48 6.00
C ILE A 28 -31.33 7.95 6.13
N SER A 29 -32.11 7.32 5.26
CA SER A 29 -32.11 5.87 5.10
C SER A 29 -30.69 5.47 4.72
N LYS A 30 -29.93 4.95 5.69
CA LYS A 30 -28.60 4.39 5.45
C LYS A 30 -28.79 3.21 4.50
N ARG A 31 -28.53 3.43 3.20
CA ARG A 31 -28.55 2.36 2.21
C ARG A 31 -27.53 1.31 2.62
N LYS A 32 -27.99 0.21 3.23
CA LYS A 32 -27.15 -0.93 3.57
C LYS A 32 -26.76 -1.62 2.26
N ILE A 33 -25.48 -1.59 1.92
CA ILE A 33 -24.97 -2.32 0.76
C ILE A 33 -25.12 -3.80 1.06
N SER A 34 -25.95 -4.50 0.28
CA SER A 34 -26.34 -5.90 0.49
C SER A 34 -25.15 -6.84 0.69
N VAL A 35 -24.02 -6.57 0.03
CA VAL A 35 -22.79 -7.37 0.14
C VAL A 35 -22.26 -7.44 1.58
N PHE A 36 -22.29 -6.33 2.32
CA PHE A 36 -21.76 -6.31 3.69
C PHE A 36 -22.66 -7.06 4.67
N GLN A 37 -23.98 -6.97 4.44
CA GLN A 37 -24.98 -7.70 5.21
C GLN A 37 -24.83 -9.21 5.02
N GLY A 38 -24.56 -9.66 3.78
CA GLY A 38 -24.29 -11.07 3.49
C GLY A 38 -23.07 -11.62 4.24
N VAL A 39 -22.00 -10.83 4.39
CA VAL A 39 -20.83 -11.23 5.19
C VAL A 39 -21.22 -11.44 6.66
N SER A 40 -21.95 -10.49 7.26
CA SER A 40 -22.42 -10.62 8.65
C SER A 40 -23.28 -11.86 8.85
N GLU A 41 -24.21 -12.13 7.94
CA GLU A 41 -25.10 -13.30 7.99
C GLU A 41 -24.31 -14.61 7.90
N THR A 42 -23.35 -14.70 6.97
CA THR A 42 -22.49 -15.89 6.87
C THR A 42 -21.68 -16.13 8.14
N LEU A 43 -21.16 -15.07 8.77
CA LEU A 43 -20.43 -15.17 10.03
C LEU A 43 -21.34 -15.65 11.17
N ILE A 44 -22.59 -15.18 11.23
CA ILE A 44 -23.59 -15.63 12.22
C ILE A 44 -23.93 -17.11 11.99
N HIS A 45 -24.13 -17.55 10.75
CA HIS A 45 -24.40 -18.95 10.42
C HIS A 45 -23.23 -19.87 10.80
N ILE A 46 -21.98 -19.44 10.56
CA ILE A 46 -20.80 -20.21 10.94
C ILE A 46 -20.68 -20.24 12.48
N HIS A 47 -20.95 -19.12 13.16
CA HIS A 47 -20.92 -19.07 14.62
C HIS A 47 -21.97 -19.99 15.24
N SER A 48 -23.21 -19.99 14.74
CA SER A 48 -24.27 -20.87 15.25
C SER A 48 -24.01 -22.35 14.97
N ALA A 49 -23.39 -22.68 13.83
CA ALA A 49 -23.04 -24.06 13.49
C ALA A 49 -21.82 -24.58 14.26
N SER A 50 -20.82 -23.73 14.51
CA SER A 50 -19.56 -24.13 15.17
C SER A 50 -19.58 -23.95 16.68
N SER A 51 -20.48 -23.12 17.22
CA SER A 51 -20.53 -22.70 18.63
C SER A 51 -19.22 -22.10 19.18
N LEU A 52 -18.30 -21.67 18.30
CA LEU A 52 -17.02 -21.11 18.68
C LEU A 52 -17.14 -19.65 19.14
N PRO A 53 -16.45 -19.24 20.21
CA PRO A 53 -16.36 -17.83 20.63
C PRO A 53 -15.94 -16.92 19.47
N TRP A 54 -16.49 -15.71 19.37
CA TRP A 54 -16.17 -14.77 18.30
C TRP A 54 -14.68 -14.41 18.26
N VAL A 55 -14.04 -14.37 19.44
CA VAL A 55 -12.61 -14.13 19.62
C VAL A 55 -11.75 -15.20 18.93
N VAL A 56 -12.23 -16.43 18.81
CA VAL A 56 -11.52 -17.52 18.12
C VAL A 56 -11.97 -17.61 16.66
N LEU A 57 -13.27 -17.47 16.44
CA LEU A 57 -13.89 -17.62 15.13
C LEU A 57 -13.35 -16.60 14.12
N ILE A 58 -13.22 -15.33 14.49
CA ILE A 58 -12.78 -14.29 13.56
C ILE A 58 -11.31 -14.48 13.13
N PRO A 59 -10.33 -14.67 14.02
CA PRO A 59 -8.96 -15.01 13.61
C PRO A 59 -8.87 -16.28 12.78
N LEU A 60 -9.55 -17.35 13.19
CA LEU A 60 -9.52 -18.63 12.47
C LEU A 60 -10.13 -18.50 11.07
N GLY A 61 -11.29 -17.87 10.96
CA GLY A 61 -11.95 -17.57 9.69
C GLY A 61 -11.08 -16.69 8.78
N THR A 62 -10.36 -15.72 9.36
CA THR A 62 -9.43 -14.88 8.62
C THR A 62 -8.26 -15.69 8.05
N ILE A 63 -7.65 -16.56 8.85
CA ILE A 63 -6.57 -17.45 8.39
C ILE A 63 -7.10 -18.36 7.28
N LEU A 64 -8.23 -19.03 7.49
CA LEU A 64 -8.82 -19.94 6.50
C LEU A 64 -9.13 -19.22 5.19
N LEU A 65 -9.86 -18.10 5.25
CA LEU A 65 -10.20 -17.32 4.06
C LEU A 65 -8.94 -16.89 3.30
N ARG A 66 -7.90 -16.41 4.01
CA ARG A 66 -6.66 -15.96 3.38
C ARG A 66 -5.83 -17.11 2.82
N THR A 67 -5.83 -18.29 3.45
CA THR A 67 -5.16 -19.49 2.91
C THR A 67 -5.81 -19.97 1.63
N VAL A 68 -7.14 -19.93 1.52
CA VAL A 68 -7.85 -20.38 0.31
C VAL A 68 -7.75 -19.35 -0.82
N THR A 69 -7.92 -18.05 -0.50
CA THR A 69 -8.04 -17.01 -1.53
C THR A 69 -6.71 -16.34 -1.86
N THR A 70 -5.93 -15.95 -0.85
CA THR A 70 -4.76 -15.07 -1.04
C THR A 70 -3.45 -15.82 -1.14
N LEU A 71 -3.31 -16.98 -0.48
CA LEU A 71 -2.06 -17.74 -0.49
C LEU A 71 -1.68 -18.27 -1.88
N PRO A 72 -2.57 -18.89 -2.68
CA PRO A 72 -2.20 -19.39 -4.00
C PRO A 72 -1.75 -18.26 -4.92
N LEU A 73 -2.46 -17.12 -4.85
CA LEU A 73 -2.11 -15.91 -5.59
C LEU A 73 -0.76 -15.33 -5.14
N SER A 74 -0.48 -15.35 -3.84
CA SER A 74 0.79 -14.88 -3.27
C SER A 74 1.96 -15.77 -3.70
N VAL A 75 1.78 -17.10 -3.69
CA VAL A 75 2.78 -18.05 -4.20
C VAL A 75 3.06 -17.82 -5.69
N TRP A 76 2.00 -17.67 -6.48
CA TRP A 76 2.11 -17.38 -7.91
C TRP A 76 2.86 -16.07 -8.17
N GLN A 77 2.49 -15.00 -7.45
CA GLN A 77 3.14 -13.70 -7.58
C GLN A 77 4.62 -13.79 -7.16
N ARG A 78 4.93 -14.47 -6.05
CA ARG A 78 6.29 -14.64 -5.55
C ARG A 78 7.17 -15.33 -6.59
N LYS A 79 6.75 -16.47 -7.13
CA LYS A 79 7.48 -17.18 -8.20
C LYS A 79 7.72 -16.30 -9.42
N ARG A 80 6.74 -15.48 -9.79
CA ARG A 80 6.91 -14.51 -10.89
C ARG A 80 7.91 -13.41 -10.58
N ILE A 81 7.93 -12.87 -9.36
CA ILE A 81 8.88 -11.84 -8.96
C ILE A 81 10.32 -12.40 -8.98
N VAL A 82 10.54 -13.61 -8.48
CA VAL A 82 11.85 -14.28 -8.54
C VAL A 82 12.31 -14.43 -10.01
N LYS A 83 11.44 -14.92 -10.89
CA LYS A 83 11.75 -14.98 -12.34
C LYS A 83 12.03 -13.60 -12.95
N GLN A 84 11.37 -12.53 -12.48
CA GLN A 84 11.68 -11.16 -12.93
C GLN A 84 13.07 -10.73 -12.51
N GLN A 85 13.49 -11.06 -11.29
CA GLN A 85 14.81 -10.72 -10.78
C GLN A 85 15.90 -11.44 -11.57
N GLU A 86 15.74 -12.73 -11.83
CA GLU A 86 16.67 -13.50 -12.67
C GLU A 86 16.82 -12.88 -14.07
N LEU A 87 15.71 -12.53 -14.73
CA LEU A 87 15.75 -11.88 -16.04
C LEU A 87 16.32 -10.45 -15.98
N ARG A 88 16.15 -9.74 -14.86
CA ARG A 88 16.76 -8.41 -14.67
C ARG A 88 18.27 -8.50 -14.58
N LYS A 89 18.82 -9.52 -13.91
CA LYS A 89 20.27 -9.76 -13.85
C LYS A 89 20.90 -9.82 -15.24
N LEU A 90 20.23 -10.46 -16.21
CA LEU A 90 20.70 -10.52 -17.60
C LEU A 90 20.73 -9.15 -18.32
N VAL A 91 19.84 -8.23 -17.94
CA VAL A 91 19.74 -6.90 -18.57
C VAL A 91 20.71 -5.89 -17.93
N GLN A 92 21.21 -6.15 -16.72
CA GLN A 92 22.08 -5.23 -15.97
C GLN A 92 23.44 -4.99 -16.60
N ALA A 93 23.95 -5.92 -17.42
CA ALA A 93 25.20 -5.73 -18.15
C ALA A 93 25.06 -4.79 -19.36
N ILE A 94 23.83 -4.46 -19.78
CA ILE A 94 23.57 -3.69 -21.00
C ILE A 94 23.87 -2.17 -20.85
N PRO A 95 23.45 -1.46 -19.78
CA PRO A 95 23.72 -0.04 -19.60
C PRO A 95 25.19 0.38 -19.80
N PRO A 96 26.21 -0.24 -19.14
CA PRO A 96 27.59 0.20 -19.32
C PRO A 96 28.08 0.00 -20.76
N VAL A 97 27.74 -1.14 -21.38
CA VAL A 97 28.10 -1.43 -22.77
C VAL A 97 27.45 -0.44 -23.74
N THR A 98 26.16 -0.11 -23.54
CA THR A 98 25.47 0.87 -24.39
C THR A 98 26.02 2.28 -24.24
N LYS A 99 26.38 2.71 -23.02
CA LYS A 99 27.05 4.00 -22.79
C LYS A 99 28.38 4.08 -23.52
N LEU A 100 29.23 3.05 -23.41
CA LEU A 100 30.53 3.00 -24.10
C LEU A 100 30.36 3.02 -25.62
N ARG A 101 29.43 2.23 -26.17
CA ARG A 101 29.13 2.22 -27.61
C ARG A 101 28.65 3.57 -28.13
N LEU A 102 27.75 4.23 -27.39
CA LEU A 102 27.24 5.55 -27.74
C LEU A 102 28.31 6.63 -27.64
N ALA A 103 29.16 6.59 -26.61
CA ALA A 103 30.30 7.49 -26.47
C ALA A 103 31.30 7.33 -27.63
N ALA A 104 31.69 6.09 -27.96
CA ALA A 104 32.59 5.79 -29.08
C ALA A 104 32.01 6.25 -30.44
N SER A 105 30.71 6.01 -30.68
CA SER A 105 30.03 6.45 -31.91
C SER A 105 29.93 7.97 -32.03
N THR A 106 29.86 8.67 -30.89
CA THR A 106 29.82 10.14 -30.85
C THR A 106 31.21 10.72 -31.11
N ALA A 107 32.27 10.10 -30.59
CA ALA A 107 33.65 10.49 -30.82
C ALA A 107 34.05 10.35 -32.30
N SER A 108 33.79 9.19 -32.92
CA SER A 108 34.12 8.96 -34.34
C SER A 108 33.36 9.89 -35.29
N ARG A 109 32.13 10.27 -34.94
CA ARG A 109 31.34 11.23 -35.74
C ARG A 109 31.86 12.66 -35.63
N SER A 110 32.51 13.01 -34.53
CA SER A 110 33.22 14.29 -34.39
C SER A 110 34.44 14.34 -35.31
N GLU A 111 35.25 13.28 -35.35
CA GLU A 111 36.45 13.20 -36.20
C GLU A 111 36.11 13.29 -37.70
N ASN A 112 35.12 12.54 -38.17
CA ASN A 112 34.69 12.57 -39.57
C ASN A 112 34.15 13.95 -40.01
N SER A 113 33.57 14.74 -39.09
CA SER A 113 33.11 16.10 -39.40
C SER A 113 34.26 17.11 -39.54
N ILE A 114 35.38 16.86 -38.86
CA ILE A 114 36.59 17.69 -38.95
C ILE A 114 37.32 17.38 -40.27
N THR A 115 37.35 16.13 -40.70
CA THR A 115 37.97 15.72 -41.99
C THR A 115 37.11 16.08 -43.20
N SER A 116 35.77 16.08 -43.08
CA SER A 116 34.88 16.48 -44.20
C SER A 116 34.72 17.99 -44.37
N SER A 117 35.35 18.82 -43.53
CA SER A 117 35.33 20.29 -43.66
C SER A 117 36.46 20.83 -44.56
N GLY A 118 37.24 19.95 -45.22
CA GLY A 118 38.17 20.34 -46.25
C GLY A 118 37.48 20.47 -47.62
N SER A 119 37.47 21.69 -48.14
CA SER A 119 37.07 22.13 -49.50
C SER A 119 35.57 22.28 -49.81
N ALA A 120 35.07 23.51 -49.61
CA ALA A 120 34.17 24.19 -50.55
C ALA A 120 34.21 25.70 -50.25
N THR A 121 35.06 26.43 -50.96
CA THR A 121 34.91 27.88 -51.13
C THR A 121 33.70 28.12 -52.03
N GLY A 122 32.65 28.76 -51.52
CA GLY A 122 31.48 29.14 -52.29
C GLY A 122 30.44 29.83 -51.41
N GLU A 123 30.10 31.05 -51.78
CA GLU A 123 29.40 32.09 -51.02
C GLU A 123 27.96 31.73 -50.57
N LEU A 124 27.50 32.40 -49.52
CA LEU A 124 26.09 32.51 -49.05
C LEU A 124 25.20 33.16 -50.15
N PRO A 125 23.85 32.93 -50.20
CA PRO A 125 22.96 33.08 -49.04
C PRO A 125 21.69 32.17 -48.98
N ASN A 126 20.96 32.36 -47.87
CA ASN A 126 19.54 32.05 -47.59
C ASN A 126 19.09 30.64 -47.18
N GLY A 127 18.55 30.59 -45.96
CA GLY A 127 17.25 29.95 -45.70
C GLY A 127 17.18 28.44 -45.83
N GLY A 128 17.86 27.71 -44.94
CA GLY A 128 17.65 26.28 -44.81
C GLY A 128 18.37 25.73 -43.59
N SER A 129 17.62 25.18 -42.65
CA SER A 129 18.12 24.63 -41.40
C SER A 129 19.26 23.63 -41.62
N THR A 130 20.50 24.09 -41.45
CA THR A 130 21.69 23.24 -41.46
C THR A 130 21.59 22.27 -40.29
N ALA A 131 21.40 20.99 -40.61
CA ALA A 131 21.39 19.91 -39.65
C ALA A 131 22.78 19.82 -38.98
N ARG A 132 22.97 20.56 -37.88
CA ARG A 132 24.17 20.46 -37.05
C ARG A 132 24.40 18.99 -36.70
N SER A 133 25.57 18.46 -37.03
CA SER A 133 26.07 17.19 -36.49
C SER A 133 26.09 17.33 -34.97
N ARG A 134 25.02 16.89 -34.31
CA ARG A 134 24.79 17.17 -32.89
C ARG A 134 25.55 16.16 -32.06
N THR A 135 26.74 16.53 -31.62
CA THR A 135 27.50 15.78 -30.60
C THR A 135 26.60 15.57 -29.38
N LEU A 136 26.39 14.30 -29.00
CA LEU A 136 25.49 13.96 -27.89
C LEU A 136 26.14 14.36 -26.57
N THR A 137 25.39 15.07 -25.71
CA THR A 137 25.85 15.39 -24.36
C THR A 137 25.91 14.12 -23.50
N PRO A 138 26.76 14.06 -22.45
CA PRO A 138 26.83 12.91 -21.55
C PRO A 138 25.45 12.52 -20.96
N GLU A 139 24.64 13.51 -20.59
CA GLU A 139 23.27 13.27 -20.13
C GLU A 139 22.39 12.61 -21.19
N GLN A 140 22.47 13.06 -22.44
CA GLN A 140 21.72 12.44 -23.54
C GLN A 140 22.17 11.00 -23.78
N ILE A 141 23.48 10.72 -23.69
CA ILE A 141 24.02 9.37 -23.81
C ILE A 141 23.46 8.46 -22.70
N THR A 142 23.44 8.94 -21.45
CA THR A 142 22.85 8.15 -20.35
C THR A 142 21.35 7.92 -20.52
N LEU A 143 20.59 8.93 -20.95
CA LEU A 143 19.16 8.80 -21.22
C LEU A 143 18.87 7.83 -22.36
N LEU A 144 19.65 7.87 -23.44
CA LEU A 144 19.51 6.94 -24.56
C LEU A 144 19.84 5.50 -24.14
N ALA A 145 20.91 5.30 -23.37
CA ALA A 145 21.24 4.01 -22.77
C ALA A 145 20.11 3.48 -21.87
N VAL A 146 19.50 4.34 -21.04
CA VAL A 146 18.35 3.98 -20.19
C VAL A 146 17.11 3.63 -21.04
N LYS A 147 16.87 4.35 -22.14
CA LYS A 147 15.75 4.04 -23.06
C LYS A 147 15.96 2.71 -23.77
N GLU A 148 17.17 2.44 -24.24
CA GLU A 148 17.51 1.17 -24.91
C GLU A 148 17.37 -0.02 -23.96
N THR A 149 17.91 0.10 -22.75
CA THR A 149 17.84 -0.95 -21.73
C THR A 149 16.40 -1.26 -21.33
N ARG A 150 15.54 -0.24 -21.15
CA ARG A 150 14.10 -0.44 -20.92
C ARG A 150 13.40 -1.13 -22.09
N LYS A 151 13.72 -0.77 -23.33
CA LYS A 151 13.16 -1.40 -24.53
C LYS A 151 13.53 -2.88 -24.62
N ARG A 152 14.79 -3.21 -24.36
CA ARG A 152 15.29 -4.60 -24.31
C ARG A 152 14.66 -5.37 -23.16
N GLN A 153 14.55 -4.77 -21.97
CA GLN A 153 13.85 -5.37 -20.83
C GLN A 153 12.40 -5.71 -21.16
N LYS A 154 11.66 -4.79 -21.79
CA LYS A 154 10.27 -5.03 -22.19
C LYS A 154 10.14 -6.19 -23.19
N ARG A 155 11.06 -6.29 -24.16
CA ARG A 155 11.10 -7.41 -25.12
C ARG A 155 11.41 -8.74 -24.44
N LEU A 156 12.39 -8.76 -23.53
CA LEU A 156 12.76 -9.95 -22.77
C LEU A 156 11.58 -10.43 -21.90
N PHE A 157 10.93 -9.50 -21.20
CA PHE A 157 9.77 -9.80 -20.38
C PHE A 157 8.57 -10.27 -21.21
N ALA A 158 8.37 -9.72 -22.41
CA ALA A 158 7.35 -10.21 -23.33
C ALA A 158 7.64 -11.64 -23.79
N LYS A 159 8.89 -11.94 -24.18
CA LYS A 159 9.33 -13.28 -24.61
C LYS A 159 9.09 -14.35 -23.54
N TYR A 160 9.34 -14.03 -22.27
CA TYR A 160 9.18 -14.97 -21.15
C TYR A 160 7.81 -14.87 -20.43
N ASN A 161 6.85 -14.10 -20.97
CA ASN A 161 5.53 -13.84 -20.37
C ASN A 161 5.55 -13.24 -18.94
N VAL A 162 6.56 -12.44 -18.65
CA VAL A 162 6.80 -11.86 -17.32
C VAL A 162 6.47 -10.35 -17.29
N GLN A 163 5.19 -10.03 -17.52
CA GLN A 163 4.68 -8.65 -17.49
C GLN A 163 4.65 -8.07 -16.06
N MET A 164 4.94 -6.77 -15.91
CA MET A 164 5.05 -6.09 -14.60
C MET A 164 3.70 -5.76 -13.96
N TRP A 165 2.67 -5.45 -14.77
CA TRP A 165 1.34 -5.08 -14.24
C TRP A 165 0.67 -6.20 -13.44
N LYS A 166 1.00 -7.46 -13.75
CA LYS A 166 0.55 -8.64 -13.01
C LYS A 166 1.01 -8.65 -11.53
N ASN A 167 2.01 -7.84 -11.17
CA ASN A 167 2.44 -7.69 -9.77
C ASN A 167 1.45 -6.85 -8.94
N ALA A 168 0.52 -6.12 -9.57
CA ALA A 168 -0.51 -5.34 -8.87
C ALA A 168 -1.78 -6.15 -8.55
N VAL A 169 -1.85 -7.42 -8.97
CA VAL A 169 -3.05 -8.26 -8.82
C VAL A 169 -3.34 -8.56 -7.34
N LEU A 170 -2.32 -8.81 -6.51
CA LEU A 170 -2.55 -9.13 -5.11
C LEU A 170 -3.14 -7.94 -4.33
N PRO A 171 -2.60 -6.71 -4.39
CA PRO A 171 -3.28 -5.53 -3.82
C PRO A 171 -4.69 -5.31 -4.35
N LEU A 172 -4.91 -5.55 -5.66
CA LEU A 172 -6.22 -5.37 -6.29
C LEU A 172 -7.28 -6.32 -5.74
N VAL A 173 -6.91 -7.54 -5.35
CA VAL A 173 -7.84 -8.51 -4.73
C VAL A 173 -7.91 -8.33 -3.22
N GLN A 174 -6.78 -8.01 -2.59
CA GLN A 174 -6.65 -7.95 -1.14
C GLN A 174 -7.37 -6.73 -0.55
N MET A 175 -7.31 -5.55 -1.19
CA MET A 175 -7.98 -4.36 -0.67
C MET A 175 -9.51 -4.50 -0.64
N PRO A 176 -10.19 -4.96 -1.70
CA PRO A 176 -11.63 -5.22 -1.65
C PRO A 176 -12.03 -6.28 -0.63
N LEU A 177 -11.29 -7.39 -0.54
CA LEU A 177 -11.53 -8.42 0.47
C LEU A 177 -11.40 -7.83 1.88
N TRP A 178 -10.35 -7.03 2.11
CA TRP A 178 -10.12 -6.41 3.41
C TRP A 178 -11.24 -5.42 3.79
N VAL A 179 -11.70 -4.61 2.84
CA VAL A 179 -12.81 -3.65 3.05
C VAL A 179 -14.13 -4.38 3.30
N THR A 180 -14.48 -5.38 2.47
CA THR A 180 -15.73 -6.13 2.60
C THR A 180 -15.83 -6.84 3.94
N LEU A 181 -14.76 -7.50 4.38
CA LEU A 181 -14.71 -8.16 5.68
C LEU A 181 -14.73 -7.14 6.83
N SER A 182 -14.04 -6.00 6.70
CA SER A 182 -14.09 -4.91 7.69
C SER A 182 -15.51 -4.36 7.85
N MET A 183 -16.22 -4.11 6.75
CA MET A 183 -17.58 -3.59 6.77
C MET A 183 -18.60 -4.62 7.25
N GLY A 184 -18.42 -5.90 6.91
CA GLY A 184 -19.24 -7.00 7.44
C GLY A 184 -19.09 -7.13 8.95
N ILE A 185 -17.85 -7.22 9.45
CA ILE A 185 -17.61 -7.28 10.90
C ILE A 185 -18.13 -6.01 11.60
N ARG A 186 -17.97 -4.83 10.99
CA ARG A 186 -18.53 -3.60 11.54
C ARG A 186 -20.07 -3.66 11.64
N SER A 187 -20.74 -4.18 10.62
CA SER A 187 -22.18 -4.38 10.61
C SER A 187 -22.63 -5.40 11.66
N LEU A 188 -21.85 -6.45 11.89
CA LEU A 188 -22.09 -7.42 12.94
C LEU A 188 -22.04 -6.76 14.33
N THR A 189 -21.06 -5.88 14.55
CA THR A 189 -20.88 -5.12 15.81
C THR A 189 -21.85 -3.94 15.99
N GLU A 190 -22.74 -3.65 15.03
CA GLU A 190 -23.80 -2.65 15.24
C GLU A 190 -24.79 -3.09 16.33
N LYS A 191 -24.95 -4.40 16.51
CA LYS A 191 -25.66 -4.98 17.65
C LYS A 191 -24.64 -5.28 18.74
N ARG A 192 -25.05 -5.11 20.00
CA ARG A 192 -24.19 -5.43 21.15
C ARG A 192 -23.84 -6.92 21.14
N LEU A 193 -22.55 -7.23 21.11
CA LEU A 193 -22.02 -8.59 21.08
C LEU A 193 -21.25 -8.84 22.37
N LEU A 194 -21.83 -9.65 23.25
CA LEU A 194 -21.21 -10.05 24.50
C LEU A 194 -20.64 -11.46 24.34
N GLU A 195 -19.36 -11.59 24.68
CA GLU A 195 -18.70 -12.87 24.81
C GLU A 195 -18.67 -13.25 26.29
N THR A 196 -19.26 -14.40 26.62
CA THR A 196 -19.35 -14.92 28.01
C THR A 196 -18.49 -16.17 28.22
N ASN A 197 -18.08 -16.83 27.14
CA ASN A 197 -17.26 -18.05 27.17
C ASN A 197 -15.85 -17.80 26.62
N THR A 198 -15.17 -16.77 27.11
CA THR A 198 -13.72 -16.69 26.96
C THR A 198 -13.12 -17.82 27.79
N GLY A 199 -12.47 -18.81 27.15
CA GLY A 199 -11.93 -19.98 27.84
C GLY A 199 -11.00 -19.61 29.01
N GLN A 200 -10.74 -20.57 29.91
CA GLN A 200 -9.99 -20.35 31.17
C GLN A 200 -8.68 -19.56 31.01
N LEU A 201 -7.98 -19.71 29.88
CA LEU A 201 -6.72 -19.03 29.57
C LEU A 201 -6.86 -17.51 29.38
N LEU A 202 -8.01 -17.03 28.93
CA LEU A 202 -8.25 -15.60 28.67
C LEU A 202 -8.89 -14.87 29.85
N ASN A 203 -9.53 -15.59 30.76
CA ASN A 203 -10.19 -15.02 31.95
C ASN A 203 -9.22 -14.38 32.96
N SER A 204 -7.92 -14.64 32.84
CA SER A 204 -6.88 -14.01 33.67
C SER A 204 -6.45 -12.63 33.17
N ILE A 205 -6.68 -12.34 31.88
CA ILE A 205 -6.22 -11.10 31.22
C ILE A 205 -7.41 -10.19 30.89
N VAL A 206 -8.59 -10.78 30.67
CA VAL A 206 -9.77 -10.09 30.15
C VAL A 206 -10.97 -10.36 31.07
N PRO A 207 -11.85 -9.37 31.29
CA PRO A 207 -13.07 -9.57 32.08
C PRO A 207 -13.89 -10.77 31.57
N PRO A 208 -14.58 -11.50 32.46
CA PRO A 208 -15.36 -12.70 32.11
C PRO A 208 -16.52 -12.42 31.15
N THR A 209 -16.97 -11.16 31.06
CA THR A 209 -17.87 -10.70 30.02
C THR A 209 -17.18 -9.63 29.20
N LEU A 210 -16.87 -9.94 27.94
CA LEU A 210 -16.19 -9.03 27.04
C LEU A 210 -17.19 -8.47 26.02
N ASP A 211 -17.33 -7.15 25.98
CA ASP A 211 -18.09 -6.49 24.91
C ASP A 211 -17.19 -6.31 23.69
N LEU A 212 -17.52 -7.02 22.62
CA LEU A 212 -16.76 -7.03 21.36
C LEU A 212 -17.16 -5.91 20.41
N SER A 213 -18.29 -5.24 20.69
CA SER A 213 -18.86 -4.18 19.86
C SER A 213 -18.26 -2.80 20.13
N LEU A 214 -17.65 -2.62 21.30
CA LEU A 214 -17.01 -1.39 21.72
C LEU A 214 -15.48 -1.49 21.64
N PRO A 215 -14.76 -0.36 21.63
CA PRO A 215 -13.33 -0.35 21.91
C PRO A 215 -13.06 -0.92 23.31
N LEU A 216 -11.84 -1.43 23.53
CA LEU A 216 -11.46 -1.99 24.83
C LEU A 216 -11.37 -0.88 25.89
N GLU A 217 -12.41 -0.73 26.72
CA GLU A 217 -12.52 0.36 27.71
C GLU A 217 -11.40 0.37 28.77
N PRO A 218 -10.98 -0.77 29.37
CA PRO A 218 -9.95 -0.75 30.40
C PRO A 218 -8.58 -0.31 29.87
N LEU A 219 -8.30 -0.60 28.60
CA LEU A 219 -6.99 -0.43 27.97
C LEU A 219 -7.15 0.02 26.51
N PRO A 220 -7.59 1.27 26.26
CA PRO A 220 -7.98 1.73 24.92
C PRO A 220 -6.81 1.79 23.93
N MET A 221 -5.58 1.95 24.43
CA MET A 221 -4.37 2.01 23.60
C MET A 221 -3.69 0.66 23.37
N LEU A 222 -4.05 -0.39 24.12
CA LEU A 222 -3.39 -1.69 24.01
C LEU A 222 -3.58 -2.29 22.61
N VAL A 223 -4.83 -2.34 22.15
CA VAL A 223 -5.19 -2.93 20.86
C VAL A 223 -4.63 -2.13 19.68
N PRO A 224 -4.78 -0.79 19.63
CA PRO A 224 -4.10 0.04 18.63
C PRO A 224 -2.58 -0.12 18.61
N LEU A 225 -1.93 -0.19 19.77
CA LEU A 225 -0.49 -0.32 19.86
C LEU A 225 -0.02 -1.66 19.30
N ILE A 226 -0.67 -2.77 19.68
CA ILE A 226 -0.36 -4.10 19.13
C ILE A 226 -0.55 -4.11 17.60
N LEU A 227 -1.67 -3.58 17.11
CA LEU A 227 -1.95 -3.50 15.69
C LEU A 227 -0.92 -2.64 14.95
N GLY A 228 -0.61 -1.46 15.48
CA GLY A 228 0.33 -0.51 14.90
C GLY A 228 1.75 -1.06 14.84
N SER A 229 2.22 -1.68 15.93
CA SER A 229 3.52 -2.35 15.98
C SER A 229 3.61 -3.48 14.97
N LEU A 230 2.60 -4.35 14.89
CA LEU A 230 2.60 -5.47 13.95
C LEU A 230 2.52 -4.99 12.49
N ALA A 231 1.73 -3.95 12.21
CA ALA A 231 1.66 -3.32 10.90
C ALA A 231 3.01 -2.68 10.49
N LEU A 232 3.69 -2.00 11.42
CA LEU A 232 5.03 -1.45 11.18
C LEU A 232 6.05 -2.55 10.90
N ILE A 233 6.06 -3.64 11.67
CA ILE A 233 6.93 -4.80 11.40
C ILE A 233 6.68 -5.33 9.98
N ASN A 234 5.42 -5.45 9.58
CA ASN A 234 5.07 -5.87 8.22
C ASN A 234 5.58 -4.91 7.14
N VAL A 235 5.43 -3.61 7.35
CA VAL A 235 5.91 -2.58 6.42
C VAL A 235 7.43 -2.61 6.31
N GLU A 236 8.16 -2.67 7.43
CA GLU A 236 9.62 -2.73 7.44
C GLU A 236 10.14 -4.02 6.79
N TYR A 237 9.50 -5.15 7.08
CA TYR A 237 9.87 -6.43 6.47
C TYR A 237 9.68 -6.40 4.94
N ASN A 238 8.53 -5.91 4.47
CA ASN A 238 8.27 -5.76 3.04
C ASN A 238 9.19 -4.71 2.40
N GLY A 239 9.53 -3.65 3.12
CA GLY A 239 10.46 -2.62 2.67
C GLY A 239 11.87 -3.16 2.46
N LYS A 240 12.39 -3.95 3.42
CA LYS A 240 13.67 -4.65 3.29
C LYS A 240 13.69 -5.60 2.09
N ALA A 241 12.61 -6.36 1.88
CA ALA A 241 12.48 -7.25 0.73
C ALA A 241 12.50 -6.51 -0.63
N LEU A 242 11.91 -5.31 -0.67
CA LEU A 242 11.83 -4.49 -1.88
C LEU A 242 13.14 -3.72 -2.16
N SER A 243 13.89 -3.36 -1.12
CA SER A 243 15.20 -2.72 -1.24
C SER A 243 16.30 -3.72 -1.60
N SER A 244 16.31 -4.93 -1.01
CA SER A 244 17.24 -6.01 -1.37
C SER A 244 17.09 -6.43 -2.84
N THR A 245 15.85 -6.51 -3.31
CA THR A 245 15.51 -6.69 -4.73
C THR A 245 16.19 -5.67 -5.66
N ARG A 246 16.54 -4.46 -5.18
CA ARG A 246 17.24 -3.45 -5.98
C ARG A 246 18.74 -3.43 -5.76
N ALA A 247 19.22 -3.68 -4.54
CA ALA A 247 20.65 -3.79 -4.26
C ALA A 247 21.30 -4.90 -5.11
N SER A 248 20.64 -6.06 -5.18
CA SER A 248 21.02 -7.16 -6.09
C SER A 248 20.94 -6.81 -7.58
N ASN A 249 20.19 -5.76 -7.97
CA ASN A 249 20.15 -5.28 -9.35
C ASN A 249 21.25 -4.27 -9.70
N ALA A 250 22.02 -3.79 -8.72
CA ALA A 250 23.08 -2.83 -8.97
C ALA A 250 24.38 -3.48 -9.45
N GLY A 251 24.64 -4.77 -9.11
CA GLY A 251 25.73 -5.62 -9.65
C GLY A 251 27.16 -5.10 -9.49
N ILE A 252 27.31 -3.87 -9.03
CA ILE A 252 28.51 -3.10 -8.80
C ILE A 252 28.16 -2.29 -7.56
N VAL A 253 28.97 -2.38 -6.51
CA VAL A 253 28.93 -1.47 -5.35
C VAL A 253 29.41 -0.10 -5.83
N LEU A 254 28.72 0.50 -6.79
CA LEU A 254 28.73 1.94 -6.97
C LEU A 254 27.84 2.44 -5.85
N ALA A 255 28.42 3.29 -4.98
CA ALA A 255 27.75 3.94 -3.87
C ALA A 255 26.28 4.16 -4.23
N THR A 256 25.36 3.57 -3.46
CA THR A 256 23.94 3.78 -3.65
C THR A 256 23.73 5.28 -3.61
N ASP A 257 23.50 5.90 -4.77
CA ASP A 257 23.22 7.32 -4.85
C ASP A 257 21.93 7.52 -4.05
N GLU A 258 22.08 7.96 -2.79
CA GLU A 258 20.99 8.13 -1.84
C GLU A 258 19.98 9.15 -2.40
N HIS A 259 20.47 10.03 -3.27
CA HIS A 259 19.73 11.02 -4.03
C HIS A 259 19.14 10.52 -5.37
N SER A 260 19.28 9.24 -5.72
CA SER A 260 18.65 8.70 -6.93
C SER A 260 17.13 8.78 -6.84
N ARG A 261 16.47 9.33 -7.87
CA ARG A 261 14.99 9.48 -7.92
C ARG A 261 14.23 8.18 -7.64
N ALA A 262 14.82 7.02 -7.99
CA ALA A 262 14.22 5.71 -7.73
C ALA A 262 14.38 5.26 -6.26
N ALA A 263 15.51 5.59 -5.62
CA ALA A 263 15.76 5.36 -4.20
C ALA A 263 14.88 6.29 -3.35
N GLN A 264 14.85 7.58 -3.69
CA GLN A 264 13.97 8.56 -3.05
C GLN A 264 12.48 8.18 -3.20
N GLY A 265 12.04 7.75 -4.38
CA GLY A 265 10.67 7.26 -4.56
C GLY A 265 10.33 6.05 -3.69
N MET A 266 11.29 5.15 -3.44
CA MET A 266 11.09 4.03 -2.52
C MET A 266 11.03 4.48 -1.06
N ALA A 267 11.95 5.35 -0.66
CA ALA A 267 11.96 5.94 0.68
C ALA A 267 10.65 6.68 0.97
N SER A 268 10.11 7.42 -0.01
CA SER A 268 8.80 8.06 0.09
C SER A 268 7.69 7.04 0.26
N ILE A 269 7.67 5.95 -0.51
CA ILE A 269 6.66 4.87 -0.35
C ILE A 269 6.72 4.28 1.06
N LEU A 270 7.92 4.02 1.59
CA LEU A 270 8.09 3.49 2.95
C LEU A 270 7.63 4.49 4.00
N ASN A 271 8.01 5.77 3.89
CA ASN A 271 7.56 6.81 4.79
C ASN A 271 6.04 6.96 4.78
N ILE A 272 5.41 6.97 3.59
CA ILE A 272 3.95 7.00 3.45
C ILE A 272 3.31 5.78 4.11
N SER A 273 3.88 4.59 3.94
CA SER A 273 3.36 3.37 4.59
C SER A 273 3.52 3.38 6.11
N ARG A 274 4.60 3.98 6.65
CA ARG A 274 4.79 4.20 8.10
C ARG A 274 3.75 5.16 8.66
N PHE A 275 3.54 6.30 7.99
CA PHE A 275 2.45 7.21 8.34
C PHE A 275 1.09 6.52 8.24
N GLY A 276 0.88 5.67 7.23
CA GLY A 276 -0.31 4.84 7.10
C GLY A 276 -0.53 3.90 8.30
N CYS A 277 0.53 3.32 8.86
CA CYS A 277 0.44 2.49 10.06
C CYS A 277 0.02 3.31 11.29
N ILE A 278 0.60 4.51 11.47
CA ILE A 278 0.23 5.42 12.56
C ILE A 278 -1.23 5.87 12.42
N PHE A 279 -1.65 6.18 11.19
CA PHE A 279 -3.03 6.55 10.90
C PHE A 279 -4.01 5.40 11.20
N MET A 280 -3.67 4.17 10.78
CA MET A 280 -4.47 2.97 11.09
C MET A 280 -4.53 2.68 12.59
N MET A 281 -3.46 2.95 13.34
CA MET A 281 -3.46 2.89 14.80
C MET A 281 -4.48 3.87 15.39
N GLY A 282 -4.54 5.11 14.88
CA GLY A 282 -5.57 6.07 15.25
C GLY A 282 -6.99 5.58 14.96
N ILE A 283 -7.26 5.07 13.75
CA ILE A 283 -8.57 4.49 13.39
C ILE A 283 -8.95 3.35 14.33
N SER A 284 -7.99 2.49 14.69
CA SER A 284 -8.23 1.35 15.57
C SER A 284 -8.65 1.74 16.98
N SER A 285 -8.26 2.91 17.48
CA SER A 285 -8.68 3.39 18.82
C SER A 285 -10.19 3.58 18.96
N GLN A 286 -10.88 3.86 17.86
CA GLN A 286 -12.33 4.06 17.82
C GLN A 286 -13.06 2.87 17.19
N ALA A 287 -12.33 1.83 16.81
CA ALA A 287 -12.89 0.66 16.18
C ALA A 287 -13.40 -0.33 17.24
N PRO A 288 -14.47 -1.09 16.93
CA PRO A 288 -14.88 -2.22 17.74
C PRO A 288 -13.72 -3.20 17.98
N LEU A 289 -13.67 -3.81 19.16
CA LEU A 289 -12.63 -4.78 19.51
C LEU A 289 -12.59 -5.95 18.52
N LEU A 290 -13.75 -6.44 18.08
CA LEU A 290 -13.84 -7.55 17.11
C LEU A 290 -13.20 -7.21 15.76
N LEU A 291 -13.40 -5.97 15.31
CA LEU A 291 -12.82 -5.48 14.06
C LEU A 291 -11.30 -5.34 14.16
N SER A 292 -10.83 -4.84 15.30
CA SER A 292 -9.39 -4.72 15.57
C SER A 292 -8.72 -6.09 15.67
N LEU A 293 -9.39 -7.09 16.25
CA LEU A 293 -8.92 -8.47 16.30
C LEU A 293 -8.77 -9.10 14.90
N TYR A 294 -9.72 -8.81 14.01
CA TYR A 294 -9.59 -9.15 12.59
C TYR A 294 -8.35 -8.49 11.96
N TRP A 295 -8.14 -7.18 12.18
CA TRP A 295 -6.96 -6.51 11.63
C TRP A 295 -5.66 -7.07 12.16
N ILE A 296 -5.57 -7.39 13.46
CA ILE A 296 -4.38 -7.99 14.07
C ILE A 296 -4.10 -9.37 13.46
N SER A 297 -5.11 -10.26 13.41
CA SER A 297 -4.96 -11.60 12.83
C SER A 297 -4.60 -11.54 11.33
N SER A 298 -5.15 -10.58 10.59
CA SER A 298 -4.85 -10.34 9.18
C SER A 298 -3.41 -9.83 8.96
N GLN A 299 -2.91 -8.95 9.83
CA GLN A 299 -1.51 -8.50 9.83
C GLN A 299 -0.56 -9.65 10.21
N LEU A 300 -0.90 -10.42 11.24
CA LEU A 300 -0.09 -11.57 11.67
C LEU A 300 0.04 -12.61 10.56
N TYR A 301 -1.08 -12.94 9.91
CA TYR A 301 -1.08 -13.83 8.76
C TYR A 301 -0.18 -13.31 7.64
N SER A 302 -0.25 -12.01 7.32
CA SER A 302 0.59 -11.40 6.29
C SER A 302 2.08 -11.49 6.64
N PHE A 303 2.43 -11.29 7.90
CA PHE A 303 3.80 -11.43 8.40
C PHE A 303 4.32 -12.86 8.22
N THR A 304 3.59 -13.82 8.78
CA THR A 304 3.95 -15.25 8.74
C THR A 304 4.00 -15.76 7.30
N GLN A 305 3.04 -15.39 6.46
CA GLN A 305 3.04 -15.75 5.05
C GLN A 305 4.30 -15.23 4.34
N ASN A 306 4.67 -13.98 4.56
CA ASN A 306 5.85 -13.39 3.93
C ASN A 306 7.15 -14.05 4.41
N LEU A 307 7.22 -14.43 5.69
CA LEU A 307 8.34 -15.17 6.26
C LEU A 307 8.49 -16.55 5.61
N ILE A 308 7.40 -17.30 5.49
CA ILE A 308 7.37 -18.62 4.83
C ILE A 308 7.72 -18.50 3.35
N LEU A 309 7.14 -17.53 2.64
CA LEU A 309 7.43 -17.31 1.21
C LEU A 309 8.89 -16.90 0.98
N ASN A 310 9.48 -16.15 1.90
CA ASN A 310 10.88 -15.78 1.82
C ASN A 310 11.81 -16.96 2.08
N TRP A 311 11.43 -17.83 3.02
CA TRP A 311 12.15 -19.06 3.27
C TRP A 311 12.09 -20.03 2.07
N LEU A 312 10.92 -20.22 1.45
CA LEU A 312 10.76 -21.10 0.29
C LEU A 312 11.35 -20.53 -1.01
N TRP A 313 11.16 -19.24 -1.28
CA TRP A 313 11.57 -18.57 -2.51
C TRP A 313 12.26 -17.23 -2.20
N PRO A 314 13.52 -17.24 -1.74
CA PRO A 314 14.25 -16.01 -1.41
C PRO A 314 14.40 -15.12 -2.66
N TYR A 315 14.39 -13.80 -2.44
CA TYR A 315 14.56 -12.81 -3.50
C TYR A 315 16.01 -12.72 -4.02
N GLU A 316 16.97 -13.12 -3.19
CA GLU A 316 18.38 -13.17 -3.54
C GLU A 316 18.79 -14.64 -3.56
N ARG A 317 18.99 -15.16 -4.77
CA ARG A 317 19.77 -16.36 -5.04
C ARG A 317 21.09 -15.95 -5.63
#